data_AF-A0A849X3F3-F1
#
_entry.id   AF-A0A849X3F3-F1
#
_cell.length_a   1.000
_cell.length_b   1.000
_cell.length_c   1.000
_cell.angle_alpha   90.00
_cell.angle_beta   90.00
_cell.angle_gamma   90.00
#
_symmetry.space_group_name_H-M   'P 1'
#
loop_
_entity.id
_entity.type
_entity.pdbx_description
1 polymer ?
#
loop_
_entity_poly.entity_id
_entity_poly.type
_entity_poly.pdbx_seq_one_letter_code
_entity_poly.pdbx_strand_id
1 'polypeptide(L)'
;MSWRSFSKVVVLAASLSGCTSIGDMFFARSEEQDPSQKARQREERLSESINSKFEWAIQNYEAGRYEDAIRGFRSVQRDPARVERFELIHWYLGMSHFHLGKLDDALTHLRQYLQANPVPGQESQEARVTLLRIHESRSDWPAIATLAAETDRLSLYQQNRALVKLLWAEALYQQKEYAGARSAASDAETILASLPQTEGDHFDPRGALWSRHRWLQLVLDGHSCSDLTVARTGKKIHLEQWVDGYGECLERSVKRYVAEISQLPARWAEKTNAHMVRSFEVYRQRLEEELRALRPPLARQRALEGSARRAFHRILDQLNQGLKNFENQPDARESVERLLKSTEGLLHRFSLPNSP
;
A
#
# COMPACT_ATOMS: atom_id res chain seq x y z
N MET A 1 -7.23 22.29 -27.91
CA MET A 1 -7.43 21.91 -29.32
C MET A 1 -8.78 22.45 -29.78
N SER A 2 -8.80 23.43 -30.69
CA SER A 2 -10.02 24.12 -31.14
C SER A 2 -10.60 23.47 -32.40
N TRP A 3 -11.89 23.17 -32.40
CA TRP A 3 -12.62 22.78 -33.60
C TRP A 3 -13.30 24.01 -34.22
N ARG A 4 -12.90 24.36 -35.45
CA ARG A 4 -13.60 25.31 -36.33
C ARG A 4 -13.90 24.62 -37.66
N SER A 5 -15.18 24.70 -38.03
CA SER A 5 -15.76 24.87 -39.37
C SER A 5 -15.31 23.95 -40.52
N PHE A 6 -16.27 23.26 -41.13
CA PHE A 6 -16.49 23.35 -42.58
C PHE A 6 -17.97 23.13 -42.91
N SER A 7 -18.64 24.21 -43.35
CA SER A 7 -19.85 24.16 -44.17
C SER A 7 -19.44 24.06 -45.63
N LYS A 8 -20.09 23.21 -46.43
CA LYS A 8 -20.30 23.47 -47.86
C LYS A 8 -21.53 22.74 -48.38
N VAL A 9 -22.42 23.57 -48.89
CA VAL A 9 -23.63 23.31 -49.66
C VAL A 9 -23.24 22.81 -51.05
N VAL A 10 -23.94 21.78 -51.57
CA VAL A 10 -24.04 21.53 -53.01
C VAL A 10 -25.53 21.41 -53.34
N VAL A 11 -25.96 22.36 -54.18
CA VAL A 11 -27.24 22.44 -54.86
C VAL A 11 -27.16 21.55 -56.11
N LEU A 12 -28.17 20.71 -56.35
CA LEU A 12 -28.42 20.15 -57.67
C LEU A 12 -29.93 20.04 -57.86
N ALA A 13 -30.43 20.82 -58.82
CA ALA A 13 -31.82 20.93 -59.18
C ALA A 13 -32.14 20.06 -60.41
N ALA A 14 -33.33 19.47 -60.35
CA ALA A 14 -34.31 19.23 -61.42
C ALA A 14 -33.93 18.39 -62.66
N SER A 15 -34.64 17.27 -62.80
CA SER A 15 -35.44 17.00 -64.00
C SER A 15 -36.75 16.29 -63.63
N LEU A 16 -37.86 17.00 -63.83
CA LEU A 16 -39.23 16.50 -63.86
C LEU A 16 -39.52 15.99 -65.26
N SER A 17 -40.16 14.82 -65.40
CA SER A 17 -41.21 14.52 -66.40
C SER A 17 -41.61 13.05 -66.32
N GLY A 18 -42.87 12.78 -65.93
CA GLY A 18 -43.45 11.43 -65.98
C GLY A 18 -44.69 11.27 -65.11
N CYS A 19 -45.81 11.84 -65.54
CA CYS A 19 -47.13 11.67 -64.92
C CYS A 19 -47.67 10.22 -65.06
N THR A 20 -48.65 9.92 -64.19
CA THR A 20 -49.85 9.06 -64.34
C THR A 20 -49.92 7.75 -63.55
N SER A 21 -50.35 7.82 -62.29
CA SER A 21 -51.54 7.09 -61.80
C SER A 21 -52.09 7.73 -60.51
N ILE A 22 -53.03 8.66 -60.69
CA ILE A 22 -53.90 9.17 -59.62
C ILE A 22 -55.08 8.20 -59.60
N GLY A 23 -55.04 7.18 -58.73
CA GLY A 23 -56.06 6.12 -58.74
C GLY A 23 -56.05 5.09 -57.61
N ASP A 24 -55.00 4.99 -56.78
CA ASP A 24 -54.97 4.10 -55.61
C ASP A 24 -54.88 4.92 -54.31
N MET A 25 -55.99 5.60 -54.03
CA MET A 25 -56.19 6.45 -52.86
C MET A 25 -56.48 5.58 -51.63
N PHE A 26 -55.51 5.51 -50.72
CA PHE A 26 -55.72 5.49 -49.27
C PHE A 26 -56.64 4.40 -48.68
N PHE A 27 -56.20 3.15 -48.75
CA PHE A 27 -56.30 2.24 -47.61
C PHE A 27 -54.89 1.71 -47.31
N ALA A 28 -54.03 2.59 -46.79
CA ALA A 28 -52.91 2.14 -45.99
C ALA A 28 -53.52 1.49 -44.74
N ARG A 29 -53.87 0.21 -44.88
CA ARG A 29 -54.18 -0.71 -43.78
C ARG A 29 -53.08 -0.45 -42.77
N SER A 30 -53.43 0.17 -41.63
CA SER A 30 -52.51 0.28 -40.52
C SER A 30 -52.10 -1.15 -40.23
N GLU A 31 -50.90 -1.54 -40.65
CA GLU A 31 -50.28 -2.78 -40.19
C GLU A 31 -50.30 -2.64 -38.68
N GLU A 32 -51.25 -3.36 -38.09
CA GLU A 32 -51.44 -3.42 -36.67
C GLU A 32 -50.20 -4.14 -36.16
N GLN A 33 -49.15 -3.34 -35.91
CA GLN A 33 -47.86 -3.82 -35.44
C GLN A 33 -48.14 -4.79 -34.30
N ASP A 34 -47.75 -6.05 -34.53
CA ASP A 34 -47.94 -7.15 -33.61
C ASP A 34 -47.58 -6.66 -32.19
N PRO A 35 -48.49 -6.77 -31.20
CA PRO A 35 -48.22 -6.39 -29.82
C PRO A 35 -46.88 -6.94 -29.28
N SER A 36 -46.44 -8.09 -29.79
CA SER A 36 -45.13 -8.68 -29.47
C SER A 36 -43.95 -7.81 -29.94
N GLN A 37 -44.03 -7.19 -31.13
CA GLN A 37 -43.01 -6.30 -31.67
C GLN A 37 -42.95 -4.98 -30.91
N LYS A 38 -44.10 -4.41 -30.54
CA LYS A 38 -44.15 -3.18 -29.71
C LYS A 38 -43.55 -3.41 -28.33
N ALA A 39 -43.79 -4.57 -27.73
CA ALA A 39 -43.20 -4.95 -26.44
C ALA A 39 -41.67 -5.06 -26.53
N ARG A 40 -41.14 -5.72 -27.58
CA ARG A 40 -39.69 -5.82 -27.83
C ARG A 40 -39.03 -4.45 -28.00
N GLN A 41 -39.60 -3.57 -28.83
CA GLN A 41 -39.05 -2.21 -29.00
C GLN A 41 -39.05 -1.40 -27.70
N ARG A 42 -40.05 -1.60 -26.83
CA ARG A 42 -40.08 -0.95 -25.51
C ARG A 42 -38.97 -1.49 -24.60
N GLU A 43 -38.74 -2.80 -24.61
CA GLU A 43 -37.65 -3.45 -23.89
C GLU A 43 -36.28 -2.92 -24.34
N GLU A 44 -36.06 -2.86 -25.66
CA GLU A 44 -34.83 -2.34 -26.28
C GLU A 44 -34.56 -0.89 -25.86
N ARG A 45 -35.55 0.00 -25.99
CA ARG A 45 -35.39 1.41 -25.58
C ARG A 45 -35.10 1.57 -24.08
N LEU A 46 -35.69 0.71 -23.25
CA LEU A 46 -35.42 0.71 -21.80
C LEU A 46 -34.00 0.23 -21.52
N SER A 47 -33.54 -0.82 -22.21
CA SER A 47 -32.17 -1.31 -22.13
C SER A 47 -31.16 -0.24 -22.56
N GLU A 48 -31.37 0.40 -23.71
CA GLU A 48 -30.54 1.51 -24.20
C GLU A 48 -30.50 2.68 -23.20
N SER A 49 -31.64 3.03 -22.61
CA SER A 49 -31.71 4.09 -21.60
C SER A 49 -30.93 3.72 -20.33
N ILE A 50 -30.97 2.46 -19.90
CA ILE A 50 -30.25 2.00 -18.71
C ILE A 50 -28.74 1.95 -18.99
N ASN A 51 -28.32 1.41 -20.15
CA ASN A 51 -26.92 1.40 -20.57
C ASN A 51 -26.37 2.83 -20.69
N SER A 52 -27.14 3.77 -21.23
CA SER A 52 -26.75 5.19 -21.28
C SER A 52 -26.48 5.78 -19.88
N LYS A 53 -27.27 5.38 -18.87
CA LYS A 53 -27.04 5.81 -17.47
C LYS A 53 -25.80 5.17 -16.87
N PHE A 54 -25.52 3.91 -17.20
CA PHE A 54 -24.31 3.20 -16.78
C PHE A 54 -23.05 3.87 -17.35
N GLU A 55 -23.02 4.13 -18.66
CA GLU A 55 -21.92 4.85 -19.32
C GLU A 55 -21.71 6.25 -18.72
N TRP A 56 -22.79 6.98 -18.45
CA TRP A 56 -22.69 8.28 -17.80
C TRP A 56 -22.11 8.18 -16.37
N ALA A 57 -22.43 7.12 -15.63
CA ALA A 57 -21.85 6.87 -14.31
C ALA A 57 -20.33 6.57 -14.41
N ILE A 58 -19.89 5.82 -15.43
CA ILE A 58 -18.47 5.58 -15.72
C ILE A 58 -17.77 6.91 -16.03
N GLN A 59 -18.34 7.75 -16.90
CA GLN A 59 -17.77 9.07 -17.21
C GLN A 59 -17.64 9.97 -15.98
N ASN A 60 -18.59 9.89 -15.03
CA ASN A 60 -18.46 10.59 -13.75
C ASN A 60 -17.31 10.03 -12.90
N TYR A 61 -17.14 8.72 -12.87
CA TYR A 61 -16.03 8.06 -12.16
C TYR A 61 -14.67 8.47 -12.73
N GLU A 62 -14.50 8.37 -14.06
CA GLU A 62 -13.26 8.75 -14.76
C GLU A 62 -12.93 10.23 -14.58
N ALA A 63 -13.96 11.08 -14.49
CA ALA A 63 -13.80 12.51 -14.22
C ALA A 63 -13.58 12.85 -12.73
N GLY A 64 -13.46 11.85 -11.84
CA GLY A 64 -13.25 12.04 -10.40
C GLY A 64 -14.49 12.53 -9.64
N ARG A 65 -15.67 12.56 -10.27
CA ARG A 65 -16.95 12.93 -9.63
C ARG A 65 -17.58 11.71 -8.96
N TYR A 66 -16.91 11.19 -7.93
CA TYR A 66 -17.24 9.91 -7.32
C TYR A 66 -18.65 9.86 -6.71
N GLU A 67 -19.15 10.94 -6.11
CA GLU A 67 -20.52 10.99 -5.60
C GLU A 67 -21.57 10.87 -6.71
N ASP A 68 -21.31 11.49 -7.86
CA ASP A 68 -22.21 11.45 -9.02
C ASP A 68 -22.20 10.06 -9.64
N ALA A 69 -21.01 9.46 -9.77
CA ALA A 69 -20.82 8.08 -10.19
C ALA A 69 -21.62 7.12 -9.30
N ILE A 70 -21.49 7.23 -7.97
CA ILE A 70 -22.23 6.40 -7.01
C ILE A 70 -23.75 6.54 -7.21
N ARG A 71 -24.27 7.76 -7.39
CA ARG A 71 -25.70 7.97 -7.65
C ARG A 71 -26.14 7.32 -8.96
N GLY A 72 -25.35 7.47 -10.02
CA GLY A 72 -25.57 6.83 -11.32
C GLY A 72 -25.63 5.31 -11.20
N PHE A 73 -24.59 4.68 -10.65
CA PHE A 73 -24.51 3.24 -10.47
C PHE A 73 -25.64 2.68 -9.60
N ARG A 74 -25.99 3.32 -8.48
CA ARG A 74 -27.14 2.91 -7.65
C ARG A 74 -28.48 3.00 -8.39
N SER A 75 -28.63 3.95 -9.31
CA SER A 75 -29.83 4.04 -10.14
C SER A 75 -29.94 2.87 -11.12
N VAL A 76 -28.80 2.43 -11.67
CA VAL A 76 -28.68 1.30 -12.60
C VAL A 76 -28.90 -0.04 -11.89
N GLN A 77 -28.48 -0.18 -10.62
CA GLN A 77 -28.68 -1.39 -9.80
C GLN A 77 -30.15 -1.82 -9.63
N ARG A 78 -31.11 -0.95 -9.90
CA ARG A 78 -32.54 -1.25 -9.77
C ARG A 78 -33.05 -2.20 -10.86
N ASP A 79 -32.36 -2.26 -12.01
CA ASP A 79 -32.76 -3.06 -13.17
C ASP A 79 -31.57 -3.89 -13.71
N PRO A 80 -31.09 -4.90 -12.95
CA PRO A 80 -29.84 -5.62 -13.24
C PRO A 80 -29.84 -6.40 -14.55
N ALA A 81 -31.00 -6.93 -14.96
CA ALA A 81 -31.12 -7.79 -16.15
C ALA A 81 -30.86 -7.07 -17.47
N ARG A 82 -30.72 -5.74 -17.46
CA ARG A 82 -30.65 -4.89 -18.65
C ARG A 82 -29.30 -4.20 -18.83
N VAL A 83 -28.33 -4.51 -17.98
CA VAL A 83 -27.01 -3.87 -17.97
C VAL A 83 -25.99 -4.88 -18.41
N GLU A 84 -25.29 -4.57 -19.49
CA GLU A 84 -24.12 -5.35 -19.86
C GLU A 84 -23.02 -5.15 -18.82
N ARG A 85 -22.32 -6.22 -18.42
CA ARG A 85 -21.27 -6.19 -17.40
C ARG A 85 -21.75 -5.65 -16.04
N PHE A 86 -22.98 -6.00 -15.65
CA PHE A 86 -23.61 -5.59 -14.39
C PHE A 86 -22.69 -5.82 -13.17
N GLU A 87 -21.89 -6.87 -13.20
CA GLU A 87 -20.93 -7.20 -12.15
C GLU A 87 -19.91 -6.10 -11.87
N LEU A 88 -19.52 -5.31 -12.87
CA LEU A 88 -18.58 -4.18 -12.70
C LEU A 88 -19.14 -3.04 -11.88
N ILE A 89 -20.46 -2.95 -11.71
CA ILE A 89 -21.04 -1.92 -10.85
C ILE A 89 -20.46 -2.01 -9.44
N HIS A 90 -20.28 -3.22 -8.92
CA HIS A 90 -19.68 -3.43 -7.60
C HIS A 90 -18.20 -2.99 -7.57
N TRP A 91 -17.47 -3.17 -8.66
CA TRP A 91 -16.11 -2.63 -8.77
C TRP A 91 -16.09 -1.10 -8.74
N TYR A 92 -16.87 -0.45 -9.62
CA TYR A 92 -16.92 1.01 -9.69
C TYR A 92 -17.44 1.66 -8.41
N LEU A 93 -18.45 1.09 -7.77
CA LEU A 93 -18.94 1.54 -6.46
C LEU A 93 -17.83 1.39 -5.41
N GLY A 94 -17.16 0.23 -5.37
CA GLY A 94 -16.06 -0.02 -4.46
C GLY A 94 -14.93 0.99 -4.59
N MET A 95 -14.47 1.23 -5.82
CA MET A 95 -13.43 2.21 -6.13
C MET A 95 -13.86 3.65 -5.82
N SER A 96 -15.09 4.03 -6.17
CA SER A 96 -15.63 5.37 -5.87
C SER A 96 -15.67 5.61 -4.35
N HIS A 97 -16.15 4.64 -3.57
CA HIS A 97 -16.17 4.73 -2.12
C HIS A 97 -14.75 4.78 -1.53
N PHE A 98 -13.81 4.03 -2.10
CA PHE A 98 -12.40 4.07 -1.69
C PHE A 98 -11.79 5.47 -1.89
N HIS A 99 -12.01 6.09 -3.05
CA HIS A 99 -11.53 7.45 -3.33
C HIS A 99 -12.16 8.51 -2.42
N LEU A 100 -13.40 8.30 -1.96
CA LEU A 100 -14.07 9.16 -0.98
C LEU A 100 -13.69 8.85 0.48
N GLY A 101 -12.77 7.91 0.72
CA GLY A 101 -12.39 7.48 2.08
C GLY A 101 -13.47 6.70 2.84
N LYS A 102 -14.55 6.27 2.16
CA LYS A 102 -15.64 5.47 2.74
C LYS A 102 -15.28 3.99 2.72
N LEU A 103 -14.32 3.63 3.58
CA LEU A 103 -13.62 2.35 3.51
C LEU A 103 -14.52 1.12 3.74
N ASP A 104 -15.57 1.22 4.58
CA ASP A 104 -16.49 0.09 4.85
C ASP A 104 -17.38 -0.23 3.64
N ASP A 105 -17.90 0.80 2.99
CA ASP A 105 -18.68 0.67 1.76
C ASP A 105 -17.79 0.12 0.64
N ALA A 106 -16.56 0.63 0.52
CA ALA A 106 -15.58 0.18 -0.47
C ALA A 106 -15.28 -1.31 -0.31
N LEU A 107 -15.00 -1.74 0.92
CA LEU A 107 -14.71 -3.13 1.26
C LEU A 107 -15.90 -4.05 0.95
N THR A 108 -17.13 -3.62 1.25
CA THR A 108 -18.34 -4.37 0.91
C THR A 108 -18.47 -4.61 -0.59
N HIS A 109 -18.38 -3.54 -1.38
CA HIS A 109 -18.57 -3.61 -2.81
C HIS A 109 -17.43 -4.35 -3.54
N LEU A 110 -16.16 -4.12 -3.17
CA LEU A 110 -15.03 -4.82 -3.79
C LEU A 110 -15.04 -6.32 -3.48
N ARG A 111 -15.47 -6.74 -2.29
CA ARG A 111 -15.64 -8.17 -1.96
C ARG A 111 -16.74 -8.81 -2.80
N GLN A 112 -17.89 -8.14 -2.93
CA GLN A 112 -18.98 -8.61 -3.80
C GLN A 112 -18.51 -8.77 -5.24
N TYR A 113 -17.73 -7.81 -5.74
CA TYR A 113 -17.15 -7.88 -7.08
C TYR A 113 -16.25 -9.10 -7.26
N LEU A 114 -15.30 -9.34 -6.35
CA LEU A 114 -14.37 -10.48 -6.42
C LEU A 114 -15.06 -11.83 -6.20
N GLN A 115 -16.16 -11.87 -5.45
CA GLN A 115 -16.96 -13.07 -5.30
C GLN A 115 -17.67 -13.46 -6.61
N ALA A 116 -18.17 -12.47 -7.34
CA ALA A 116 -18.79 -12.67 -8.65
C ALA A 116 -17.76 -12.92 -9.76
N ASN A 117 -16.55 -12.35 -9.63
CA ASN A 117 -15.47 -12.40 -10.62
C ASN A 117 -14.19 -13.00 -10.04
N PRO A 118 -14.16 -14.32 -9.77
CA PRO A 118 -12.99 -14.96 -9.20
C PRO A 118 -11.80 -15.04 -10.17
N VAL A 119 -12.07 -14.92 -11.48
CA VAL A 119 -11.05 -15.00 -12.53
C VAL A 119 -10.20 -13.71 -12.53
N PRO A 120 -8.87 -13.81 -12.65
CA PRO A 120 -8.00 -12.65 -12.72
C PRO A 120 -8.24 -11.82 -13.99
N GLY A 121 -8.87 -10.66 -13.85
CA GLY A 121 -8.91 -9.56 -14.82
C GLY A 121 -8.21 -8.31 -14.25
N GLN A 122 -8.06 -7.26 -15.06
CA GLN A 122 -7.43 -6.00 -14.60
C GLN A 122 -8.18 -5.44 -13.38
N GLU A 123 -9.50 -5.36 -13.47
CA GLU A 123 -10.38 -4.86 -12.42
C GLU A 123 -10.30 -5.74 -11.15
N SER A 124 -10.19 -7.07 -11.30
CA SER A 124 -9.95 -7.99 -10.17
C SER A 124 -8.60 -7.76 -9.50
N GLN A 125 -7.55 -7.47 -10.25
CA GLN A 125 -6.24 -7.13 -9.67
C GLN A 125 -6.30 -5.81 -8.91
N GLU A 126 -6.89 -4.78 -9.51
CA GLU A 126 -7.05 -3.46 -8.89
C GLU A 126 -7.92 -3.54 -7.63
N ALA A 127 -9.00 -4.32 -7.65
CA ALA A 127 -9.84 -4.57 -6.49
C ALA A 127 -9.07 -5.22 -5.34
N ARG A 128 -8.25 -6.25 -5.62
CA ARG A 128 -7.42 -6.93 -4.61
C ARG A 128 -6.38 -6.00 -4.00
N VAL A 129 -5.66 -5.25 -4.84
CA VAL A 129 -4.68 -4.26 -4.36
C VAL A 129 -5.37 -3.18 -3.52
N THR A 130 -6.55 -2.73 -3.93
CA THR A 130 -7.33 -1.74 -3.16
C THR A 130 -7.81 -2.30 -1.83
N LEU A 131 -8.28 -3.54 -1.79
CA LEU A 131 -8.62 -4.22 -0.53
C LEU A 131 -7.42 -4.34 0.40
N LEU A 132 -6.23 -4.69 -0.12
CA LEU A 132 -5.00 -4.72 0.69
C LEU A 132 -4.68 -3.34 1.30
N ARG A 133 -4.85 -2.25 0.54
CA ARG A 133 -4.68 -0.87 1.04
C ARG A 133 -5.73 -0.50 2.09
N ILE A 134 -6.98 -0.95 1.92
CA ILE A 134 -8.04 -0.76 2.93
C ILE A 134 -7.64 -1.49 4.22
N HIS A 135 -7.23 -2.76 4.13
CA HIS A 135 -6.79 -3.51 5.30
C HIS A 135 -5.54 -2.91 5.96
N GLU A 136 -4.60 -2.39 5.18
CA GLU A 136 -3.43 -1.65 5.67
C GLU A 136 -3.84 -0.44 6.50
N SER A 137 -4.78 0.39 6.00
CA SER A 137 -5.26 1.56 6.73
C SER A 137 -5.93 1.22 8.07
N ARG A 138 -6.46 -0.01 8.19
CA ARG A 138 -7.06 -0.56 9.42
C ARG A 138 -6.08 -1.35 10.28
N SER A 139 -4.84 -1.52 9.83
CA SER A 139 -3.86 -2.41 10.45
C SER A 139 -4.38 -3.86 10.63
N ASP A 140 -5.20 -4.34 9.70
CA ASP A 140 -5.75 -5.70 9.70
C ASP A 140 -4.75 -6.69 9.08
N TRP A 141 -3.66 -6.93 9.81
CA TRP A 141 -2.52 -7.73 9.34
C TRP A 141 -2.88 -9.18 8.96
N PRO A 142 -3.75 -9.89 9.69
CA PRO A 142 -4.17 -11.23 9.28
C PRO A 142 -4.84 -11.23 7.89
N ALA A 143 -5.76 -10.29 7.65
CA ALA A 143 -6.42 -10.18 6.35
C ALA A 143 -5.45 -9.83 5.22
N ILE A 144 -4.46 -8.94 5.49
CA ILE A 144 -3.41 -8.62 4.51
C ILE A 144 -2.59 -9.87 4.17
N ALA A 145 -2.16 -10.65 5.17
CA ALA A 145 -1.35 -11.84 4.92
C ALA A 145 -2.11 -12.88 4.08
N THR A 146 -3.37 -13.14 4.40
CA THR A 146 -4.21 -14.06 3.61
C THR A 146 -4.42 -13.54 2.18
N LEU A 147 -4.90 -12.30 2.04
CA LEU A 147 -5.23 -11.74 0.74
C LEU A 147 -3.98 -11.54 -0.14
N ALA A 148 -2.84 -11.18 0.45
CA ALA A 148 -1.60 -11.00 -0.30
C ALA A 148 -1.06 -12.35 -0.79
N ALA A 149 -1.12 -13.41 0.02
CA ALA A 149 -0.73 -14.77 -0.38
C ALA A 149 -1.60 -15.32 -1.52
N GLU A 150 -2.90 -15.02 -1.52
CA GLU A 150 -3.79 -15.33 -2.65
C GLU A 150 -3.45 -14.52 -3.89
N THR A 151 -3.21 -13.23 -3.72
CA THR A 151 -3.00 -12.28 -4.82
C THR A 151 -1.64 -12.47 -5.50
N ASP A 152 -0.60 -12.87 -4.76
CA ASP A 152 0.74 -13.14 -5.31
C ASP A 152 0.79 -14.32 -6.30
N ARG A 153 -0.20 -15.22 -6.24
CA ARG A 153 -0.31 -16.35 -7.18
C ARG A 153 -0.86 -15.93 -8.54
N LEU A 154 -1.35 -14.70 -8.66
CA LEU A 154 -1.96 -14.19 -9.88
C LEU A 154 -0.90 -13.52 -10.76
N SER A 155 -1.16 -13.46 -12.06
CA SER A 155 -0.39 -12.61 -12.96
C SER A 155 -0.73 -11.15 -12.66
N LEU A 156 0.23 -10.39 -12.16
CA LEU A 156 0.07 -8.98 -11.80
C LEU A 156 1.03 -8.11 -12.61
N TYR A 157 0.65 -6.84 -12.83
CA TYR A 157 1.63 -5.82 -13.19
C TYR A 157 2.76 -5.77 -12.16
N GLN A 158 4.01 -5.63 -12.61
CA GLN A 158 5.19 -5.73 -11.74
C GLN A 158 5.15 -4.75 -10.55
N GLN A 159 4.64 -3.53 -10.76
CA GLN A 159 4.46 -2.55 -9.68
C GLN A 159 3.47 -3.04 -8.61
N ASN A 160 2.33 -3.61 -9.03
CA ASN A 160 1.34 -4.19 -8.12
C ASN A 160 1.91 -5.40 -7.40
N ARG A 161 2.68 -6.24 -8.09
CA ARG A 161 3.34 -7.40 -7.48
C ARG A 161 4.34 -6.98 -6.39
N ALA A 162 5.17 -5.97 -6.66
CA ALA A 162 6.07 -5.42 -5.65
C ALA A 162 5.31 -4.87 -4.44
N LEU A 163 4.23 -4.11 -4.66
CA LEU A 163 3.38 -3.61 -3.59
C LEU A 163 2.78 -4.74 -2.75
N VAL A 164 2.22 -5.77 -3.38
CA VAL A 164 1.65 -6.94 -2.70
C VAL A 164 2.72 -7.63 -1.85
N LYS A 165 3.93 -7.85 -2.37
CA LYS A 165 5.04 -8.45 -1.62
C LYS A 165 5.46 -7.60 -0.41
N LEU A 166 5.52 -6.28 -0.55
CA LEU A 166 5.86 -5.38 0.57
C LEU A 166 4.76 -5.36 1.65
N LEU A 167 3.48 -5.33 1.25
CA LEU A 167 2.36 -5.43 2.18
C LEU A 167 2.35 -6.78 2.90
N TRP A 168 2.65 -7.86 2.18
CA TRP A 168 2.76 -9.19 2.76
C TRP A 168 3.91 -9.27 3.76
N ALA A 169 5.09 -8.76 3.41
CA ALA A 169 6.24 -8.70 4.30
C ALA A 169 5.92 -7.94 5.59
N GLU A 170 5.25 -6.79 5.50
CA GLU A 170 4.81 -6.03 6.67
C GLU A 170 3.80 -6.82 7.52
N ALA A 171 2.81 -7.46 6.90
CA ALA A 171 1.83 -8.26 7.61
C ALA A 171 2.45 -9.46 8.34
N LEU A 172 3.42 -10.14 7.71
CA LEU A 172 4.18 -11.23 8.32
C LEU A 172 5.04 -10.70 9.48
N TYR A 173 5.67 -9.54 9.31
CA TYR A 173 6.44 -8.89 10.36
C TYR A 173 5.58 -8.60 11.60
N GLN A 174 4.38 -8.03 11.41
CA GLN A 174 3.45 -7.71 12.50
C GLN A 174 2.91 -8.96 13.20
N GLN A 175 2.83 -10.09 12.48
CA GLN A 175 2.49 -11.41 13.01
C GLN A 175 3.68 -12.15 13.63
N LYS A 176 4.86 -11.51 13.68
CA LYS A 176 6.12 -12.09 14.19
C LYS A 176 6.66 -13.26 13.37
N GLU A 177 6.26 -13.36 12.11
CA GLU A 177 6.77 -14.35 11.14
C GLU A 177 7.97 -13.78 10.37
N TYR A 178 9.05 -13.45 11.08
CA TYR A 178 10.17 -12.65 10.55
C TYR A 178 10.93 -13.28 9.38
N ALA A 179 11.08 -14.61 9.37
CA ALA A 179 11.71 -15.31 8.26
C ALA A 179 10.88 -15.19 6.97
N GLY A 180 9.56 -15.34 7.07
CA GLY A 180 8.62 -15.12 5.96
C GLY A 180 8.64 -13.67 5.50
N ALA A 181 8.63 -12.72 6.45
CA ALA A 181 8.71 -11.29 6.15
C ALA A 181 9.97 -10.92 5.35
N ARG A 182 11.13 -11.47 5.74
CA ARG A 182 12.40 -11.26 5.04
C ARG A 182 12.39 -11.86 3.63
N SER A 183 11.84 -13.07 3.48
CA SER A 183 11.68 -13.71 2.18
C SER A 183 10.82 -12.85 1.24
N ALA A 184 9.64 -12.42 1.70
CA ALA A 184 8.74 -11.57 0.93
C ALA A 184 9.36 -10.20 0.58
N ALA A 185 10.13 -9.59 1.49
CA ALA A 185 10.84 -8.35 1.23
C ALA A 185 11.95 -8.53 0.16
N SER A 186 12.69 -9.63 0.20
CA SER A 186 13.72 -9.97 -0.79
C SER A 186 13.12 -10.22 -2.19
N ASP A 187 11.96 -10.88 -2.25
CA ASP A 187 11.21 -11.02 -3.50
C ASP A 187 10.81 -9.65 -4.06
N ALA A 188 10.31 -8.75 -3.20
CA ALA A 188 9.95 -7.40 -3.60
C ALA A 188 11.14 -6.64 -4.18
N GLU A 189 12.32 -6.73 -3.56
CA GLU A 189 13.56 -6.10 -4.04
C GLU A 189 13.91 -6.54 -5.46
N THR A 190 13.84 -7.86 -5.72
CA THR A 190 14.11 -8.42 -7.06
C THR A 190 13.17 -7.84 -8.11
N ILE A 191 11.89 -7.69 -7.77
CA ILE A 191 10.90 -7.08 -8.65
C ILE A 191 11.19 -5.59 -8.85
N LEU A 192 11.47 -4.84 -7.78
CA LEU A 192 11.76 -3.40 -7.83
C LEU A 192 13.02 -3.07 -8.64
N ALA A 193 14.02 -3.94 -8.59
CA ALA A 193 15.23 -3.83 -9.40
C ALA A 193 14.92 -3.99 -10.91
N SER A 194 13.94 -4.83 -11.26
CA SER A 194 13.53 -5.07 -12.65
C SER A 194 12.63 -3.97 -13.23
N LEU A 195 12.04 -3.10 -12.40
CA LEU A 195 11.16 -2.03 -12.88
C LEU A 195 11.96 -1.00 -13.70
N PRO A 196 11.40 -0.51 -14.84
CA PRO A 196 12.04 0.53 -15.63
C PRO A 196 12.25 1.80 -14.79
N GLN A 197 13.33 2.52 -15.06
CA GLN A 197 13.51 3.87 -14.53
C GLN A 197 12.54 4.80 -15.24
N THR A 198 11.66 5.44 -14.48
CA THR A 198 10.81 6.52 -14.99
C THR A 198 11.56 7.82 -14.81
N GLU A 199 12.04 8.39 -15.91
CA GLU A 199 12.61 9.74 -15.90
C GLU A 199 11.48 10.77 -15.90
N GLY A 200 11.35 11.59 -14.85
CA GLY A 200 10.39 12.70 -14.82
C GLY A 200 10.04 13.21 -13.42
N ASP A 201 9.59 14.47 -13.35
CA ASP A 201 9.20 15.19 -12.12
C ASP A 201 7.80 14.81 -11.58
N HIS A 202 7.09 13.90 -12.25
CA HIS A 202 5.77 13.45 -11.80
C HIS A 202 5.89 12.29 -10.81
N PHE A 203 4.96 12.21 -9.85
CA PHE A 203 4.88 11.20 -8.78
C PHE A 203 5.48 9.86 -9.20
N ASP A 204 6.61 9.47 -8.59
CA ASP A 204 7.31 8.22 -8.90
C ASP A 204 6.78 7.09 -7.99
N PRO A 205 5.90 6.19 -8.51
CA PRO A 205 5.41 5.06 -7.73
C PRO A 205 6.56 4.15 -7.30
N ARG A 206 7.64 4.08 -8.09
CA ARG A 206 8.80 3.26 -7.81
C ARG A 206 9.54 3.78 -6.59
N GLY A 207 9.78 5.09 -6.50
CA GLY A 207 10.38 5.74 -5.33
C GLY A 207 9.57 5.49 -4.04
N ALA A 208 8.24 5.54 -4.13
CA ALA A 208 7.37 5.22 -3.00
C ALA A 208 7.50 3.76 -2.54
N LEU A 209 7.61 2.81 -3.48
CA LEU A 209 7.81 1.40 -3.17
C LEU A 209 9.21 1.11 -2.62
N TRP A 210 10.26 1.73 -3.17
CA TRP A 210 11.62 1.62 -2.64
C TRP A 210 11.73 2.17 -1.22
N SER A 211 11.06 3.30 -0.94
CA SER A 211 11.02 3.87 0.41
C SER A 211 10.40 2.89 1.41
N ARG A 212 9.30 2.24 1.02
CA ARG A 212 8.66 1.20 1.84
C ARG A 212 9.55 -0.01 2.03
N HIS A 213 10.21 -0.48 0.96
CA HIS A 213 11.17 -1.58 1.03
C HIS A 213 12.31 -1.28 2.01
N ARG A 214 12.93 -0.10 1.89
CA ARG A 214 14.01 0.34 2.79
C ARG A 214 13.56 0.40 4.23
N TRP A 215 12.40 0.99 4.50
CA TRP A 215 11.80 0.98 5.84
C TRP A 215 11.66 -0.45 6.37
N LEU A 216 11.10 -1.38 5.59
CA LEU A 216 10.95 -2.79 6.00
C LEU A 216 12.29 -3.46 6.28
N GLN A 217 13.31 -3.23 5.45
CA GLN A 217 14.65 -3.78 5.66
C GLN A 217 15.25 -3.26 6.98
N LEU A 218 15.15 -1.96 7.26
CA LEU A 218 15.62 -1.38 8.53
C LEU A 218 14.90 -1.98 9.74
N VAL A 219 13.59 -2.19 9.62
CA VAL A 219 12.77 -2.80 10.67
C VAL A 219 13.17 -4.26 10.93
N LEU A 220 13.35 -5.04 9.86
CA LEU A 220 13.75 -6.45 9.91
C LEU A 220 15.19 -6.63 10.42
N ASP A 221 16.11 -5.76 10.02
CA ASP A 221 17.49 -5.75 10.52
C ASP A 221 17.51 -5.48 12.03
N GLY A 222 16.81 -4.43 12.46
CA GLY A 222 16.70 -4.10 13.88
C GLY A 222 16.06 -5.22 14.71
N HIS A 223 15.11 -5.97 14.14
CA HIS A 223 14.55 -7.15 14.79
C HIS A 223 15.55 -8.30 14.89
N SER A 224 16.34 -8.57 13.85
CA SER A 224 17.33 -9.65 13.87
C SER A 224 18.41 -9.48 14.93
N CYS A 225 18.71 -8.25 15.36
CA CYS A 225 19.55 -8.01 16.52
C CYS A 225 18.95 -8.57 17.82
N SER A 226 17.61 -8.55 17.94
CA SER A 226 16.90 -9.12 19.07
C SER A 226 16.80 -10.65 19.03
N ASP A 227 17.19 -11.32 17.94
CA ASP A 227 17.24 -12.79 17.93
C ASP A 227 18.58 -13.33 18.45
N LEU A 228 19.55 -12.44 18.73
CA LEU A 228 20.82 -12.83 19.34
C LEU A 228 20.57 -13.40 20.73
N THR A 229 20.84 -14.70 20.88
CA THR A 229 20.73 -15.42 22.14
C THR A 229 22.03 -15.36 22.91
N VAL A 230 21.94 -15.38 24.24
CA VAL A 230 23.12 -15.43 25.09
C VAL A 230 23.79 -16.80 24.94
N ALA A 231 25.01 -16.82 24.40
CA ALA A 231 25.77 -18.04 24.24
C ALA A 231 26.08 -18.68 25.61
N ARG A 232 25.90 -20.01 25.70
CA ARG A 232 26.19 -20.80 26.90
C ARG A 232 27.17 -21.92 26.56
N THR A 233 28.23 -22.06 27.34
CA THR A 233 29.17 -23.19 27.25
C THR A 233 29.20 -23.89 28.61
N GLY A 234 28.48 -25.02 28.71
CA GLY A 234 28.23 -25.66 30.00
C GLY A 234 27.46 -24.74 30.95
N LYS A 235 28.02 -24.47 32.13
CA LYS A 235 27.45 -23.54 33.12
C LYS A 235 27.89 -22.08 32.91
N LYS A 236 28.84 -21.82 31.99
CA LYS A 236 29.35 -20.46 31.74
C LYS A 236 28.40 -19.74 30.77
N ILE A 237 27.93 -18.57 31.21
CA ILE A 237 27.11 -17.65 30.41
C ILE A 237 28.05 -16.55 29.89
N HIS A 238 28.08 -16.31 28.58
CA HIS A 238 28.96 -15.33 27.94
C HIS A 238 28.23 -14.00 27.67
N LEU A 239 27.82 -13.31 28.73
CA LEU A 239 27.01 -12.09 28.62
C LEU A 239 27.75 -10.92 27.96
N GLU A 240 29.05 -10.76 28.22
CA GLU A 240 29.85 -9.68 27.61
C GLU A 240 29.86 -9.81 26.08
N GLN A 241 30.11 -11.02 25.56
CA GLN A 241 30.09 -11.31 24.12
C GLN A 241 28.70 -11.07 23.51
N TRP A 242 27.63 -11.42 24.26
CA TRP A 242 26.27 -11.15 23.82
C TRP A 242 25.97 -9.64 23.76
N VAL A 243 26.35 -8.87 24.78
CA VAL A 243 26.17 -7.42 24.81
C VAL A 243 26.94 -6.74 23.69
N ASP A 244 28.20 -7.15 23.47
CA ASP A 244 29.03 -6.61 22.40
C ASP A 244 28.44 -6.97 21.02
N GLY A 245 28.05 -8.22 20.80
CA GLY A 245 27.44 -8.66 19.54
C GLY A 245 26.08 -8.00 19.25
N TYR A 246 25.23 -7.82 20.27
CA TYR A 246 23.97 -7.07 20.13
C TYR A 246 24.27 -5.60 19.82
N GLY A 247 25.21 -4.99 20.55
CA GLY A 247 25.64 -3.61 20.34
C GLY A 247 26.17 -3.36 18.92
N GLU A 248 27.03 -4.22 18.42
CA GLU A 248 27.54 -4.18 17.04
C GLU A 248 26.43 -4.35 16.00
N CYS A 249 25.45 -5.21 16.26
CA CYS A 249 24.29 -5.37 15.39
C CYS A 249 23.47 -4.07 15.32
N LEU A 250 23.13 -3.49 16.47
CA LEU A 250 22.40 -2.22 16.54
C LEU A 250 23.17 -1.08 15.88
N GLU A 251 24.48 -0.99 16.12
CA GLU A 251 25.35 0.00 15.48
C GLU A 251 25.28 -0.09 13.96
N ARG A 252 25.34 -1.31 13.40
CA ARG A 252 25.19 -1.53 11.96
C ARG A 252 23.81 -1.09 11.44
N SER A 253 22.74 -1.42 12.16
CA SER A 253 21.38 -0.98 11.82
C SER A 253 21.26 0.55 11.86
N VAL A 254 21.85 1.21 12.85
CA VAL A 254 21.85 2.68 12.97
C VAL A 254 22.64 3.32 11.85
N LYS A 255 23.82 2.79 11.52
CA LYS A 255 24.62 3.27 10.40
C LYS A 255 23.85 3.19 9.08
N ARG A 256 23.14 2.09 8.84
CA ARG A 256 22.26 1.92 7.68
C ARG A 256 21.10 2.92 7.70
N TYR A 257 20.43 3.07 8.84
CA TYR A 257 19.37 4.06 9.03
C TYR A 257 19.84 5.48 8.70
N VAL A 258 20.99 5.91 9.25
CA VAL A 258 21.58 7.22 8.96
C VAL A 258 21.92 7.36 7.48
N ALA A 259 22.37 6.31 6.79
CA ALA A 259 22.65 6.39 5.36
C ALA A 259 21.38 6.54 4.49
N GLU A 260 20.25 5.96 4.94
CA GLU A 260 19.04 5.85 4.12
C GLU A 260 17.93 6.87 4.47
N ILE A 261 17.94 7.45 5.68
CA ILE A 261 16.83 8.29 6.19
C ILE A 261 16.53 9.53 5.33
N SER A 262 17.57 10.11 4.72
CA SER A 262 17.44 11.23 3.76
C SER A 262 16.63 10.90 2.53
N GLN A 263 16.55 9.62 2.18
CA GLN A 263 15.86 9.14 1.00
C GLN A 263 14.44 8.64 1.33
N LEU A 264 14.02 8.72 2.59
CA LEU A 264 12.70 8.32 3.03
C LEU A 264 11.78 9.55 3.10
N PRO A 265 10.58 9.48 2.51
CA PRO A 265 9.52 10.43 2.80
C PRO A 265 9.24 10.52 4.30
N ALA A 266 8.86 11.70 4.80
CA ALA A 266 8.66 11.98 6.22
C ALA A 266 7.83 10.92 6.97
N ARG A 267 6.74 10.43 6.37
CA ARG A 267 5.89 9.37 6.95
C ARG A 267 6.65 8.07 7.24
N TRP A 268 7.59 7.69 6.38
CA TRP A 268 8.38 6.47 6.54
C TRP A 268 9.52 6.73 7.51
N ALA A 269 10.16 7.89 7.44
CA ALA A 269 11.17 8.32 8.40
C ALA A 269 10.65 8.26 9.85
N GLU A 270 9.46 8.82 10.11
CA GLU A 270 8.82 8.78 11.43
C GLU A 270 8.57 7.34 11.92
N LYS A 271 8.00 6.48 11.06
CA LYS A 271 7.80 5.06 11.36
C LYS A 271 9.13 4.35 11.66
N THR A 272 10.20 4.65 10.91
CA THR A 272 11.53 4.10 11.17
C THR A 272 12.07 4.54 12.52
N ASN A 273 11.94 5.83 12.86
CA ASN A 273 12.41 6.37 14.14
C ASN A 273 11.73 5.68 15.32
N ALA A 274 10.39 5.59 15.27
CA ALA A 274 9.62 4.91 16.30
C ALA A 274 10.05 3.45 16.47
N HIS A 275 10.38 2.77 15.37
CA HIS A 275 10.90 1.42 15.42
C HIS A 275 12.30 1.32 16.04
N MET A 276 13.23 2.17 15.63
CA MET A 276 14.60 2.18 16.17
C MET A 276 14.61 2.45 17.68
N VAL A 277 13.79 3.40 18.14
CA VAL A 277 13.62 3.67 19.58
C VAL A 277 13.11 2.44 20.32
N ARG A 278 12.10 1.73 19.77
CA ARG A 278 11.62 0.46 20.35
C ARG A 278 12.71 -0.60 20.38
N SER A 279 13.51 -0.74 19.33
CA SER A 279 14.63 -1.70 19.30
C SER A 279 15.67 -1.44 20.39
N PHE A 280 16.00 -0.17 20.65
CA PHE A 280 16.89 0.20 21.76
C PHE A 280 16.27 -0.06 23.12
N GLU A 281 14.96 0.18 23.26
CA GLU A 281 14.24 -0.10 24.50
C GLU A 281 14.17 -1.60 24.80
N VAL A 282 13.95 -2.45 23.78
CA VAL A 282 14.02 -3.92 23.91
C VAL A 282 15.43 -4.37 24.32
N TYR A 283 16.47 -3.78 23.71
CA TYR A 283 17.86 -4.06 24.10
C TYR A 283 18.12 -3.71 25.58
N ARG A 284 17.67 -2.53 26.01
CA ARG A 284 17.76 -2.09 27.41
C ARG A 284 17.06 -3.06 28.35
N GLN A 285 15.80 -3.39 28.08
CA GLN A 285 15.00 -4.27 28.93
C GLN A 285 15.65 -5.65 29.09
N ARG A 286 16.12 -6.24 27.99
CA ARG A 286 16.84 -7.53 28.04
C ARG A 286 18.13 -7.45 28.83
N LEU A 287 18.90 -6.37 28.65
CA LEU A 287 20.12 -6.16 29.43
C LEU A 287 19.81 -6.05 30.93
N GLU A 288 18.73 -5.37 31.32
CA GLU A 288 18.28 -5.29 32.72
C GLU A 288 17.77 -6.62 33.27
N GLU A 289 17.10 -7.43 32.45
CA GLU A 289 16.71 -8.80 32.82
C GLU A 289 17.92 -9.68 33.08
N GLU A 290 18.91 -9.67 32.19
CA GLU A 290 20.15 -10.42 32.37
C GLU A 290 20.95 -9.91 33.57
N LEU A 291 21.03 -8.60 33.78
CA LEU A 291 21.66 -7.98 34.97
C LEU A 291 20.97 -8.39 36.28
N ARG A 292 19.64 -8.51 36.30
CA ARG A 292 18.88 -8.97 37.47
C ARG A 292 19.00 -10.48 37.71
N ALA A 293 19.06 -11.27 36.64
CA ALA A 293 19.18 -12.73 36.71
C ALA A 293 20.59 -13.16 37.17
N LEU A 294 21.58 -12.38 36.74
CA LEU A 294 22.89 -12.37 37.33
C LEU A 294 22.74 -12.11 38.85
N ARG A 295 23.12 -13.07 39.68
CA ARG A 295 23.44 -12.86 41.11
C ARG A 295 24.97 -12.78 41.31
N PRO A 296 25.76 -11.95 40.59
CA PRO A 296 27.19 -12.15 40.57
C PRO A 296 27.87 -11.21 41.56
N PRO A 297 29.17 -11.40 41.79
CA PRO A 297 30.01 -10.35 42.33
C PRO A 297 29.91 -9.09 41.45
N LEU A 298 29.84 -7.92 42.11
CA LEU A 298 29.77 -6.57 41.57
C LEU A 298 30.69 -6.32 40.35
N ALA A 299 31.85 -6.99 40.29
CA ALA A 299 32.78 -6.90 39.17
C ALA A 299 32.19 -7.33 37.82
N ARG A 300 31.39 -8.41 37.75
CA ARG A 300 30.77 -8.85 36.49
C ARG A 300 29.66 -7.92 36.04
N GLN A 301 28.90 -7.37 36.99
CA GLN A 301 27.89 -6.37 36.71
C GLN A 301 28.53 -5.13 36.07
N ARG A 302 29.61 -4.61 36.67
CA ARG A 302 30.37 -3.47 36.13
C ARG A 302 30.97 -3.74 34.75
N ALA A 303 31.46 -4.95 34.50
CA ALA A 303 31.98 -5.33 33.19
C ALA A 303 30.88 -5.27 32.12
N LEU A 304 29.69 -5.82 32.44
CA LEU A 304 28.54 -5.82 31.55
C LEU A 304 28.00 -4.40 31.28
N GLU A 305 27.87 -3.59 32.32
CA GLU A 305 27.53 -2.16 32.21
C GLU A 305 28.56 -1.42 31.35
N GLY A 306 29.85 -1.73 31.52
CA GLY A 306 30.93 -1.18 30.70
C GLY A 306 30.79 -1.53 29.22
N SER A 307 30.50 -2.79 28.88
CA SER A 307 30.24 -3.22 27.50
C SER A 307 29.02 -2.51 26.91
N ALA A 308 27.93 -2.43 27.66
CA ALA A 308 26.71 -1.76 27.20
C ALA A 308 26.95 -0.27 26.92
N ARG A 309 27.64 0.44 27.83
CA ARG A 309 28.00 1.86 27.62
C ARG A 309 28.85 2.05 26.37
N ARG A 310 29.84 1.19 26.13
CA ARG A 310 30.65 1.26 24.90
C ARG A 310 29.79 1.08 23.65
N ALA A 311 28.84 0.14 23.66
CA ALA A 311 27.90 -0.04 22.55
C ALA A 311 27.04 1.21 22.30
N PHE A 312 26.47 1.79 23.35
CA PHE A 312 25.68 3.02 23.23
C PHE A 312 26.50 4.21 22.73
N HIS A 313 27.74 4.39 23.19
CA HIS A 313 28.61 5.45 22.69
C HIS A 313 28.89 5.31 21.19
N ARG A 314 29.17 4.10 20.69
CA ARG A 314 29.34 3.88 19.24
C ARG A 314 28.07 4.24 18.46
N ILE A 315 26.89 3.91 18.99
CA ILE A 315 25.61 4.31 18.39
C ILE A 315 25.46 5.84 18.38
N LEU A 316 25.76 6.52 19.48
CA LEU A 316 25.70 7.99 19.56
C LEU A 316 26.66 8.65 18.57
N ASP A 317 27.87 8.09 18.39
CA ASP A 317 28.84 8.59 17.42
C ASP A 317 28.29 8.51 15.98
N GLN A 318 27.63 7.40 15.63
CA GLN A 318 26.98 7.25 14.31
C GLN A 318 25.85 8.28 14.11
N LEU A 319 25.03 8.52 15.14
CA LEU A 319 23.95 9.51 15.08
C LEU A 319 24.50 10.93 14.95
N ASN A 320 25.52 11.29 15.72
CA ASN A 320 26.20 12.59 15.64
C ASN A 320 26.85 12.81 14.27
N GLN A 321 27.46 11.77 13.69
CA GLN A 321 27.96 11.83 12.31
C GLN A 321 26.82 12.07 11.31
N GLY A 322 25.68 11.41 11.49
CA GLY A 322 24.46 11.64 10.71
C GLY A 322 23.98 13.09 10.76
N LEU A 323 23.95 13.71 11.95
CA LEU A 323 23.51 15.10 12.10
C LEU A 323 24.36 16.08 11.30
N LYS A 324 25.68 15.86 11.22
CA LYS A 324 26.59 16.67 10.39
C LYS A 324 26.28 16.51 8.91
N ASN A 325 25.89 15.32 8.48
CA ASN A 325 25.55 15.05 7.08
C ASN A 325 24.20 15.65 6.67
N PHE A 326 23.33 16.01 7.62
CA PHE A 326 21.97 16.50 7.38
C PHE A 326 21.77 17.99 7.64
N GLU A 327 22.82 18.80 7.59
CA GLU A 327 22.71 20.26 7.77
C GLU A 327 21.70 20.92 6.82
N ASN A 328 21.56 20.40 5.60
CA ASN A 328 20.63 20.92 4.59
C ASN A 328 19.34 20.08 4.45
N GLN A 329 19.03 19.19 5.39
CA GLN A 329 17.88 18.28 5.34
C GLN A 329 17.12 18.28 6.67
N PRO A 330 16.24 19.26 6.92
CA PRO A 330 15.63 19.47 8.23
C PRO A 330 14.84 18.26 8.73
N ASP A 331 14.08 17.59 7.86
CA ASP A 331 13.26 16.43 8.25
C ASP A 331 14.10 15.21 8.68
N ALA A 332 15.19 14.95 7.95
CA ALA A 332 16.14 13.89 8.27
C ALA A 332 16.92 14.23 9.55
N ARG A 333 17.32 15.50 9.69
CA ARG A 333 17.98 16.01 10.89
C ARG A 333 17.10 15.85 12.13
N GLU A 334 15.85 16.33 12.09
CA GLU A 334 14.90 16.20 13.20
C GLU A 334 14.69 14.73 13.60
N SER A 335 14.62 13.85 12.61
CA SER A 335 14.52 12.40 12.83
C SER A 335 15.70 11.83 13.61
N VAL A 336 16.93 12.19 13.21
CA VAL A 336 18.16 11.77 13.89
C VAL A 336 18.28 12.41 15.27
N GLU A 337 17.90 13.68 15.45
CA GLU A 337 17.92 14.37 16.76
C GLU A 337 16.98 13.69 17.77
N ARG A 338 15.77 13.31 17.34
CA ARG A 338 14.83 12.56 18.19
C ARG A 338 15.41 11.20 18.61
N LEU A 339 16.07 10.50 17.68
CA LEU A 339 16.71 9.23 17.97
C LEU A 339 17.90 9.40 18.92
N LEU A 340 18.74 10.42 18.69
CA LEU A 340 19.87 10.78 19.55
C LEU A 340 19.41 11.04 20.99
N LYS A 341 18.44 11.92 21.19
CA LYS A 341 17.89 12.25 22.51
C LYS A 341 17.32 11.02 23.23
N SER A 342 16.68 10.12 22.48
CA SER A 342 16.17 8.86 23.02
C SER A 342 17.32 7.96 23.48
N THR A 343 18.35 7.79 22.67
CA THR A 343 19.54 7.00 23.01
C THR A 343 20.30 7.57 24.21
N GLU A 344 20.47 8.89 24.28
CA GLU A 344 21.07 9.57 25.44
C GLU A 344 20.28 9.32 26.73
N GLY A 345 18.94 9.40 26.65
CA GLY A 345 18.05 9.09 27.75
C GLY A 345 18.19 7.64 28.25
N LEU A 346 18.39 6.69 27.33
CA LEU A 346 18.65 5.29 27.68
C LEU A 346 20.03 5.12 28.33
N LEU A 347 21.08 5.75 27.79
CA LEU A 347 22.43 5.71 28.34
C LEU A 347 22.52 6.32 29.76
N HIS A 348 21.79 7.41 30.00
CA HIS A 348 21.74 8.04 31.33
C HIS A 348 21.17 7.08 32.38
N ARG A 349 20.16 6.28 32.03
CA ARG A 349 19.57 5.29 32.96
C ARG A 349 20.55 4.19 33.37
N PHE A 350 21.50 3.82 32.50
CA PHE A 350 22.61 2.91 32.84
C PHE A 350 23.73 3.55 33.69
N SER A 351 23.70 4.87 33.83
CA SER A 351 24.77 5.63 34.50
C SER A 351 24.44 5.98 35.94
N LEU A 352 23.16 5.95 36.32
CA LEU A 352 22.75 6.15 37.70
C LEU A 352 23.13 4.91 38.51
N PRO A 353 23.99 5.02 39.54
CA PRO A 353 24.14 3.93 40.49
C PRO A 353 22.76 3.68 41.08
N ASN A 354 22.27 2.43 41.03
CA ASN A 354 21.09 2.01 41.77
C ASN A 354 21.31 2.45 43.22
N SER A 355 20.67 3.55 43.61
CA SER A 355 20.64 3.96 45.00
C SER A 355 19.85 2.85 45.70
N PRO A 356 20.46 2.17 46.69
CA PRO A 356 19.85 1.02 47.33
C PRO A 356 18.48 1.32 47.92
#